data_AF-Q1JY82-F1
#
_entry.id   AF-Q1JY82-F1
#
_cell.length_a   1.000
_cell.length_b   1.000
_cell.length_c   1.000
_cell.angle_alpha   90.00
_cell.angle_beta   90.00
_cell.angle_gamma   90.00
#
_symmetry.space_group_name_H-M   'P 1'
#
loop_
_entity.id
_entity.type
_entity.pdbx_description
1 polymer ?
#
loop_
_entity_poly.entity_id
_entity_poly.type
_entity_poly.pdbx_seq_one_letter_code
_entity_poly.pdbx_strand_id
1 'polypeptide(L)'
;MDTAAPTRAEQQIEQLLEQLEPGSDRYTVLSSAKNFKSSWVDLGRLLKQVRGSRLYSDWGYDSFEDYCSREIRIRRQTADKLTMAFHYLEKKQPTLMEDKLRPLPDYRSIDLLQQAEADTNFTSEQQQELEQAVFEGKISHPTIAKRFREMAMDHATMEQRQLSEYKSALSAARRLQSALGFLPDEFEGRQLDLAPLISSLEQAVELLDTEQELIVE
;
A
#
# COMPACT_ATOMS: atom_id res chain seq x y z
N MET A 1 9.78 -9.71 26.01
CA MET A 1 9.12 -10.27 24.82
C MET A 1 7.64 -10.21 25.10
N ASP A 2 6.95 -9.24 24.52
CA ASP A 2 5.52 -9.04 24.72
C ASP A 2 4.79 -9.89 23.68
N THR A 3 4.52 -11.16 23.99
CA THR A 3 3.78 -12.04 23.09
C THR A 3 2.31 -11.66 23.15
N ALA A 4 1.93 -10.66 22.35
CA ALA A 4 0.55 -10.35 22.06
C ALA A 4 -0.17 -11.62 21.59
N ALA A 5 -1.43 -11.79 22.01
CA ALA A 5 -2.23 -12.96 21.62
C ALA A 5 -2.31 -13.08 20.08
N PRO A 6 -2.23 -14.30 19.52
CA PRO A 6 -2.26 -14.49 18.08
C PRO A 6 -3.59 -14.01 17.51
N THR A 7 -3.51 -13.31 16.39
CA THR A 7 -4.69 -12.84 15.65
C THR A 7 -5.47 -14.01 15.07
N ARG A 8 -6.75 -13.80 14.76
CA ARG A 8 -7.59 -14.82 14.10
C ARG A 8 -6.98 -15.33 12.78
N ALA A 9 -6.28 -14.47 12.03
CA ALA A 9 -5.59 -14.87 10.81
C ALA A 9 -4.38 -15.78 11.12
N GLU A 10 -3.58 -15.42 12.12
CA GLU A 10 -2.43 -16.24 12.56
C GLU A 10 -2.88 -17.61 13.08
N GLN A 11 -4.00 -17.69 13.81
CA GLN A 11 -4.58 -18.96 14.27
C GLN A 11 -5.06 -19.85 13.12
N GLN A 12 -5.67 -19.28 12.09
CA GLN A 12 -6.11 -20.04 10.91
C GLN A 12 -4.93 -20.59 10.11
N ILE A 13 -3.87 -19.79 9.96
CA ILE A 13 -2.62 -20.23 9.32
C ILE A 13 -1.99 -21.37 10.13
N GLU A 14 -2.00 -21.30 11.46
CA GLU A 14 -1.47 -22.34 12.34
C GLU A 14 -2.22 -23.67 12.20
N GLN A 15 -3.56 -23.64 12.14
CA GLN A 15 -4.37 -24.83 11.87
C GLN A 15 -4.08 -25.47 10.50
N LEU A 16 -3.83 -24.65 9.48
CA LEU A 16 -3.45 -25.15 8.15
C LEU A 16 -2.05 -25.77 8.16
N LEU A 17 -1.09 -25.17 8.88
CA LEU A 17 0.26 -25.70 8.99
C LEU A 17 0.32 -27.11 9.61
N GLU A 18 -0.56 -27.41 10.58
CA GLU A 18 -0.64 -28.75 11.20
C GLU A 18 -1.05 -29.86 10.21
N GLN A 19 -1.73 -29.50 9.12
CA GLN A 19 -2.23 -30.45 8.13
C GLN A 19 -1.30 -30.59 6.92
N LEU A 20 -0.26 -29.77 6.83
CA LEU A 20 0.67 -29.75 5.71
C LEU A 20 1.97 -30.49 6.05
N GLU A 21 2.56 -31.11 5.05
CA GLU A 21 3.88 -31.74 5.19
C GLU A 21 4.94 -30.66 5.51
N PRO A 22 5.66 -30.78 6.64
CA PRO A 22 6.74 -29.86 6.97
C PRO A 22 7.81 -29.84 5.88
N GLY A 23 8.19 -28.64 5.44
CA GLY A 23 9.19 -28.46 4.38
C GLY A 23 8.62 -28.44 2.96
N SER A 24 7.33 -28.71 2.77
CA SER A 24 6.67 -28.43 1.48
C SER A 24 6.68 -26.93 1.14
N ASP A 25 6.58 -26.59 -0.14
CA ASP A 25 6.51 -25.19 -0.60
C ASP A 25 5.34 -24.45 0.06
N ARG A 26 4.17 -25.10 0.12
CA ARG A 26 2.95 -24.55 0.73
C ARG A 26 3.13 -24.28 2.23
N TYR A 27 3.75 -25.22 2.95
CA TYR A 27 4.08 -25.05 4.37
C TYR A 27 5.04 -23.87 4.58
N THR A 28 6.08 -23.77 3.75
CA THR A 28 7.09 -22.72 3.86
C THR A 28 6.49 -21.33 3.65
N VAL A 29 5.60 -21.17 2.65
CA VAL A 29 4.90 -19.91 2.39
C VAL A 29 4.02 -19.51 3.58
N LEU A 30 3.23 -20.44 4.12
CA LEU A 30 2.36 -20.15 5.27
C LEU A 30 3.13 -19.84 6.55
N SER A 31 4.23 -20.56 6.80
CA SER A 31 5.11 -20.28 7.92
C SER A 31 5.74 -18.89 7.84
N SER A 32 6.12 -18.46 6.63
CA SER A 32 6.58 -17.09 6.38
C SER A 32 5.47 -16.06 6.56
N ALA A 33 4.25 -16.35 6.09
CA ALA A 33 3.09 -15.48 6.26
C ALA A 33 2.72 -15.24 7.73
N LYS A 34 2.80 -16.27 8.57
CA LYS A 34 2.60 -16.15 10.03
C LYS A 34 3.60 -15.17 10.66
N ASN A 35 4.84 -15.15 10.17
CA ASN A 35 5.93 -14.31 10.67
C ASN A 35 6.16 -13.04 9.82
N PHE A 36 5.15 -12.62 9.05
CA PHE A 36 5.24 -11.52 8.09
C PHE A 36 5.80 -10.22 8.70
N LYS A 37 5.36 -9.87 9.91
CA LYS A 37 5.79 -8.63 10.62
C LYS A 37 7.29 -8.59 10.90
N SER A 38 7.94 -9.75 10.96
CA SER A 38 9.38 -9.89 11.23
C SER A 38 10.23 -10.18 9.99
N SER A 39 9.63 -10.61 8.85
CA SER A 39 10.39 -10.86 7.61
C SER A 39 9.49 -10.81 6.37
N TRP A 40 9.13 -9.59 5.93
CA TRP A 40 8.32 -9.41 4.72
C TRP A 40 9.06 -9.82 3.44
N VAL A 41 10.41 -9.74 3.43
CA VAL A 41 11.27 -10.08 2.29
C VAL A 41 11.13 -11.57 1.93
N ASP A 42 11.13 -12.45 2.92
CA ASP A 42 10.93 -13.89 2.69
C ASP A 42 9.55 -14.17 2.08
N LEU A 43 8.51 -13.52 2.61
CA LEU A 43 7.16 -13.69 2.08
C LEU A 43 7.08 -13.15 0.64
N GLY A 44 7.67 -11.98 0.36
CA GLY A 44 7.71 -11.42 -1.00
C GLY A 44 8.40 -12.35 -2.00
N ARG A 45 9.53 -12.95 -1.61
CA ARG A 45 10.24 -13.96 -2.41
C ARG A 45 9.38 -15.19 -2.70
N LEU A 46 8.77 -15.76 -1.67
CA LEU A 46 7.93 -16.96 -1.78
C LEU A 46 6.68 -16.68 -2.61
N LEU A 47 6.02 -15.54 -2.43
CA LEU A 47 4.87 -15.12 -3.24
C LEU A 47 5.26 -14.94 -4.71
N LYS A 48 6.44 -14.38 -5.01
CA LYS A 48 6.98 -14.27 -6.38
C LYS A 48 7.16 -15.67 -7.00
N GLN A 49 7.72 -16.63 -6.25
CA GLN A 49 7.87 -18.03 -6.70
C GLN A 49 6.52 -18.72 -6.95
N VAL A 50 5.57 -18.60 -6.01
CA VAL A 50 4.22 -19.16 -6.11
C VAL A 50 3.50 -18.63 -7.34
N ARG A 51 3.58 -17.31 -7.59
CA ARG A 51 2.98 -16.68 -8.77
C ARG A 51 3.65 -17.17 -10.06
N GLY A 52 4.98 -17.17 -10.12
CA GLY A 52 5.74 -17.53 -11.31
C GLY A 52 5.60 -19.01 -11.71
N SER A 53 5.54 -19.90 -10.72
CA SER A 53 5.44 -21.35 -10.95
C SER A 53 3.99 -21.87 -10.92
N ARG A 54 3.00 -20.97 -10.72
CA ARG A 54 1.58 -21.30 -10.60
C ARG A 54 1.23 -22.37 -9.56
N LEU A 55 2.02 -22.46 -8.47
CA LEU A 55 1.80 -23.45 -7.41
C LEU A 55 0.41 -23.36 -6.77
N TYR A 56 -0.19 -22.16 -6.77
CA TYR A 56 -1.56 -21.95 -6.30
C TYR A 56 -2.58 -22.83 -7.06
N SER A 57 -2.39 -23.07 -8.35
CA SER A 57 -3.27 -23.93 -9.15
C SER A 57 -3.13 -25.40 -8.72
N ASP A 58 -1.91 -25.86 -8.48
CA ASP A 58 -1.65 -27.23 -8.00
C ASP A 58 -2.23 -27.47 -6.60
N TRP A 59 -2.35 -26.41 -5.81
CA TRP A 59 -2.97 -26.42 -4.49
C TRP A 59 -4.50 -26.29 -4.51
N GLY A 60 -5.09 -26.17 -5.71
CA GLY A 60 -6.54 -26.13 -5.91
C GLY A 60 -7.19 -24.75 -5.86
N TYR A 61 -6.42 -23.67 -6.07
CA TYR A 61 -6.93 -22.30 -6.14
C TYR A 61 -7.10 -21.84 -7.59
N ASP A 62 -8.21 -21.17 -7.86
CA ASP A 62 -8.55 -20.67 -9.20
C ASP A 62 -7.61 -19.57 -9.68
N SER A 63 -7.04 -18.80 -8.74
CA SER A 63 -6.08 -17.74 -9.04
C SER A 63 -5.12 -17.48 -7.88
N PHE A 64 -4.02 -16.78 -8.18
CA PHE A 64 -3.09 -16.31 -7.16
C PHE A 64 -3.78 -15.40 -6.11
N GLU A 65 -4.72 -14.56 -6.54
CA GLU A 65 -5.48 -13.70 -5.63
C GLU A 65 -6.41 -14.50 -4.71
N ASP A 66 -7.03 -15.57 -5.24
CA ASP A 66 -7.85 -16.50 -4.44
C ASP A 66 -7.00 -17.17 -3.34
N TYR A 67 -5.81 -17.68 -3.70
CA TYR A 67 -4.84 -18.23 -2.75
C TYR A 67 -4.43 -17.21 -1.67
N CYS A 68 -4.04 -15.99 -2.08
CA CYS A 68 -3.59 -14.96 -1.14
C CYS A 68 -4.69 -14.55 -0.16
N SER A 69 -5.93 -14.41 -0.63
CA SER A 69 -7.04 -13.98 0.19
C SER A 69 -7.54 -15.06 1.14
N ARG A 70 -7.61 -16.33 0.68
CA ARG A 70 -8.15 -17.45 1.45
C ARG A 70 -7.14 -18.06 2.41
N GLU A 71 -5.91 -18.30 1.96
CA GLU A 71 -4.92 -19.05 2.73
C GLU A 71 -3.90 -18.14 3.43
N ILE A 72 -3.31 -17.19 2.69
CA ILE A 72 -2.31 -16.24 3.23
C ILE A 72 -2.98 -15.11 4.03
N ARG A 73 -4.28 -14.90 3.84
CA ARG A 73 -5.11 -13.88 4.53
C ARG A 73 -4.64 -12.44 4.26
N ILE A 74 -4.12 -12.18 3.06
CA ILE A 74 -3.74 -10.84 2.59
C ILE A 74 -4.53 -10.46 1.34
N ARG A 75 -4.76 -9.16 1.16
CA ARG A 75 -5.40 -8.65 -0.07
C ARG A 75 -4.41 -8.71 -1.23
N ARG A 76 -4.91 -8.80 -2.47
CA ARG A 76 -4.07 -8.75 -3.68
C ARG A 76 -3.11 -7.57 -3.67
N GLN A 77 -3.60 -6.37 -3.36
CA GLN A 77 -2.76 -5.17 -3.33
C GLN A 77 -1.56 -5.31 -2.39
N THR A 78 -1.73 -5.98 -1.24
CA THR A 78 -0.62 -6.25 -0.32
C THR A 78 0.35 -7.27 -0.92
N ALA A 79 -0.15 -8.34 -1.53
CA ALA A 79 0.68 -9.34 -2.19
C ALA A 79 1.52 -8.71 -3.33
N ASP A 80 0.89 -7.85 -4.15
CA ASP A 80 1.56 -7.12 -5.22
C ASP A 80 2.69 -6.25 -4.67
N LYS A 81 2.40 -5.39 -3.68
CA LYS A 81 3.42 -4.53 -3.05
C LYS A 81 4.58 -5.32 -2.47
N LEU A 82 4.33 -6.48 -1.86
CA LEU A 82 5.37 -7.34 -1.32
C LEU A 82 6.27 -7.93 -2.40
N THR A 83 5.67 -8.47 -3.46
CA THR A 83 6.43 -9.04 -4.58
C THR A 83 7.24 -7.97 -5.32
N MET A 84 6.68 -6.79 -5.53
CA MET A 84 7.37 -5.66 -6.16
C MET A 84 8.49 -5.11 -5.28
N ALA A 85 8.24 -4.90 -3.98
CA ALA A 85 9.27 -4.45 -3.05
C ALA A 85 10.43 -5.46 -2.94
N PHE A 86 10.14 -6.76 -2.93
CA PHE A 86 11.18 -7.80 -2.96
C PHE A 86 12.00 -7.70 -4.25
N HIS A 87 11.34 -7.59 -5.41
CA HIS A 87 12.04 -7.45 -6.68
C HIS A 87 12.91 -6.19 -6.75
N TYR A 88 12.44 -5.08 -6.18
CA TYR A 88 13.23 -3.85 -6.08
C TYR A 88 14.52 -4.07 -5.30
N LEU A 89 14.45 -4.68 -4.11
CA LEU A 89 15.63 -4.99 -3.29
C LEU A 89 16.58 -5.96 -4.00
N GLU A 90 16.04 -7.01 -4.61
CA GLU A 90 16.81 -7.98 -5.41
C GLU A 90 17.64 -7.32 -6.50
N LYS A 91 17.10 -6.28 -7.14
CA LYS A 91 17.78 -5.56 -8.22
C LYS A 91 18.74 -4.47 -7.72
N LYS A 92 18.35 -3.70 -6.69
CA LYS A 92 19.02 -2.45 -6.30
C LYS A 92 19.90 -2.59 -5.05
N GLN A 93 19.52 -3.44 -4.11
CA GLN A 93 20.17 -3.58 -2.81
C GLN A 93 20.31 -5.07 -2.40
N PRO A 94 20.95 -5.93 -3.22
CA PRO A 94 21.03 -7.37 -2.94
C PRO A 94 21.75 -7.66 -1.60
N THR A 95 22.76 -6.88 -1.25
CA THR A 95 23.53 -7.03 0.00
C THR A 95 22.71 -6.74 1.25
N LEU A 96 21.66 -5.91 1.15
CA LEU A 96 20.77 -5.61 2.27
C LEU A 96 19.92 -6.82 2.67
N MET A 97 19.63 -7.72 1.71
CA MET A 97 18.88 -8.95 1.99
C MET A 97 19.75 -10.05 2.61
N GLU A 98 21.06 -10.00 2.38
CA GLU A 98 22.02 -10.94 2.95
C GLU A 98 22.37 -10.59 4.41
N ASP A 99 22.39 -9.29 4.72
CA ASP A 99 22.73 -8.77 6.04
C ASP A 99 21.53 -8.78 7.00
N LYS A 100 21.33 -9.93 7.66
CA LYS A 100 20.25 -10.14 8.65
C LYS A 100 20.36 -9.25 9.89
N LEU A 101 21.46 -8.53 10.09
CA LEU A 101 21.66 -7.64 11.24
C LEU A 101 21.14 -6.23 10.98
N ARG A 102 21.01 -5.83 9.71
CA ARG A 102 20.45 -4.52 9.35
C ARG A 102 18.91 -4.57 9.33
N PRO A 103 18.23 -3.58 9.94
CA PRO A 103 16.78 -3.51 9.87
C PRO A 103 16.36 -3.26 8.42
N LEU A 104 15.42 -4.07 7.94
CA LEU A 104 14.84 -3.88 6.62
C LEU A 104 13.86 -2.69 6.64
N PRO A 105 13.83 -1.87 5.58
CA PRO A 105 12.80 -0.84 5.43
C PRO A 105 11.41 -1.47 5.30
N ASP A 106 10.39 -0.68 5.61
CA ASP A 106 8.99 -1.08 5.37
C ASP A 106 8.75 -1.25 3.86
N TYR A 107 8.13 -2.35 3.45
CA TYR A 107 7.82 -2.62 2.04
C TYR A 107 6.99 -1.50 1.38
N ARG A 108 6.17 -0.79 2.17
CA ARG A 108 5.39 0.36 1.69
C ARG A 108 6.26 1.57 1.42
N SER A 109 7.40 1.71 2.11
CA SER A 109 8.38 2.75 1.79
C SER A 109 9.15 2.42 0.51
N ILE A 110 9.42 1.14 0.24
CA ILE A 110 10.00 0.70 -1.04
C ILE A 110 9.03 0.93 -2.22
N ASP A 111 7.73 0.73 -2.00
CA ASP A 111 6.67 1.08 -2.96
C ASP A 111 6.70 2.59 -3.30
N LEU A 112 6.95 3.46 -2.31
CA LEU A 112 7.12 4.91 -2.56
C LEU A 112 8.38 5.23 -3.38
N LEU A 113 9.48 4.49 -3.21
CA LEU A 113 10.67 4.68 -4.06
C LEU A 113 10.36 4.36 -5.52
N GLN A 114 9.68 3.25 -5.78
CA GLN A 114 9.27 2.88 -7.14
C GLN A 114 8.32 3.91 -7.75
N GLN A 115 7.40 4.47 -6.96
CA GLN A 115 6.53 5.54 -7.41
C GLN A 115 7.32 6.81 -7.72
N ALA A 116 8.28 7.21 -6.86
CA ALA A 116 9.13 8.38 -7.10
C ALA A 116 10.02 8.22 -8.34
N GLU A 117 10.50 7.00 -8.62
CA GLU A 117 11.27 6.69 -9.84
C GLU A 117 10.41 6.80 -11.12
N ALA A 118 9.10 6.54 -11.03
CA ALA A 118 8.17 6.61 -12.15
C ALA A 118 7.49 7.98 -12.32
N ASP A 119 7.49 8.81 -11.26
CA ASP A 119 6.81 10.09 -11.21
C ASP A 119 7.71 11.23 -11.73
N THR A 120 7.24 11.93 -12.76
CA THR A 120 7.93 13.06 -13.39
C THR A 120 8.06 14.29 -12.49
N ASN A 121 7.31 14.34 -11.39
CA ASN A 121 7.39 15.43 -10.41
C ASN A 121 8.59 15.28 -9.45
N PHE A 122 9.38 14.21 -9.57
CA PHE A 122 10.57 14.03 -8.74
C PHE A 122 11.84 14.34 -9.52
N THR A 123 12.67 15.20 -8.93
CA THR A 123 14.04 15.40 -9.39
C THR A 123 14.95 14.24 -8.96
N SER A 124 16.07 14.06 -9.66
CA SER A 124 17.06 13.04 -9.29
C SER A 124 17.63 13.24 -7.87
N GLU A 125 17.74 14.48 -7.41
CA GLU A 125 18.19 14.80 -6.05
C GLU A 125 17.15 14.35 -5.00
N GLN A 126 15.86 14.66 -5.22
CA GLN A 126 14.78 14.21 -4.33
C GLN A 126 14.65 12.67 -4.31
N GLN A 127 14.83 12.01 -5.45
CA GLN A 127 14.84 10.54 -5.52
C GLN A 127 15.98 9.96 -4.66
N GLN A 128 17.19 10.52 -4.75
CA GLN A 128 18.33 10.08 -3.94
C GLN A 128 18.12 10.36 -2.45
N GLU A 129 17.58 11.53 -2.09
CA GLU A 129 17.27 11.88 -0.70
C GLU A 129 16.24 10.89 -0.11
N LEU A 130 15.18 10.58 -0.86
CA LEU A 130 14.17 9.64 -0.44
C LEU A 130 14.74 8.22 -0.31
N GLU A 131 15.55 7.78 -1.26
CA GLU A 131 16.24 6.49 -1.23
C GLU A 131 17.12 6.36 0.02
N GLN A 132 17.94 7.37 0.30
CA GLN A 132 18.78 7.41 1.49
C GLN A 132 17.94 7.35 2.77
N ALA A 133 16.87 8.15 2.86
CA ALA A 133 15.99 8.17 4.02
C ALA A 133 15.32 6.81 4.28
N VAL A 134 14.96 6.08 3.24
CA VAL A 134 14.38 4.73 3.34
C VAL A 134 15.41 3.71 3.80
N PHE A 135 16.59 3.69 3.19
CA PHE A 135 17.62 2.67 3.49
C PHE A 135 18.43 2.92 4.76
N GLU A 136 18.47 4.15 5.27
CA GLU A 136 19.03 4.42 6.60
C GLU A 136 18.23 3.73 7.73
N GLY A 137 16.98 3.33 7.49
CA GLY A 137 16.19 2.47 8.38
C GLY A 137 15.79 3.11 9.71
N LYS A 138 16.06 4.40 9.92
CA LYS A 138 15.76 5.14 11.17
C LYS A 138 14.40 5.84 11.14
N ILE A 139 13.78 5.93 9.96
CA ILE A 139 12.59 6.75 9.73
C ILE A 139 11.37 5.84 9.53
N SER A 140 10.28 6.17 10.23
CA SER A 140 9.02 5.44 10.11
C SER A 140 8.34 5.64 8.74
N HIS A 141 7.59 4.65 8.28
CA HIS A 141 6.83 4.76 7.03
C HIS A 141 5.91 6.00 6.96
N PRO A 142 5.14 6.38 8.00
CA PRO A 142 4.34 7.61 7.97
C PRO A 142 5.16 8.88 7.70
N THR A 143 6.39 8.95 8.23
CA THR A 143 7.29 10.07 7.99
C THR A 143 7.81 10.08 6.55
N ILE A 144 8.19 8.92 6.00
CA ILE A 144 8.58 8.78 4.59
C ILE A 144 7.41 9.16 3.67
N ALA A 145 6.20 8.69 3.96
CA ALA A 145 4.99 9.00 3.18
C ALA A 145 4.61 10.49 3.23
N LYS A 146 4.95 11.19 4.33
CA LYS A 146 4.82 12.65 4.41
C LYS A 146 5.83 13.33 3.49
N ARG A 147 7.12 12.99 3.62
CA ARG A 147 8.19 13.57 2.78
C ARG A 147 7.96 13.35 1.30
N PHE A 148 7.58 12.14 0.90
CA PHE A 148 7.21 11.83 -0.48
C PHE A 148 6.14 12.77 -1.03
N ARG A 149 5.06 13.01 -0.26
CA ARG A 149 3.98 13.92 -0.68
C ARG A 149 4.44 15.36 -0.77
N GLU A 150 5.28 15.81 0.15
CA GLU A 150 5.84 17.17 0.12
C GLU A 150 6.71 17.36 -1.13
N MET A 151 7.65 16.44 -1.40
CA MET A 151 8.52 16.45 -2.58
C MET A 151 7.71 16.42 -3.90
N ALA A 152 6.69 15.55 -3.97
CA ALA A 152 5.82 15.47 -5.15
C ALA A 152 5.08 16.79 -5.42
N MET A 153 4.70 17.52 -4.37
CA MET A 153 3.99 18.80 -4.49
C MET A 153 4.91 19.96 -4.87
N ASP A 154 6.20 19.89 -4.55
CA ASP A 154 7.17 20.96 -4.87
C ASP A 154 7.23 21.25 -6.37
N HIS A 155 7.18 20.20 -7.20
CA HIS A 155 7.21 20.31 -8.67
C HIS A 155 5.85 20.03 -9.34
N ALA A 156 4.78 19.81 -8.56
CA ALA A 156 3.45 19.65 -9.12
C ALA A 156 3.01 20.90 -9.89
N THR A 157 2.45 20.66 -11.07
CA THR A 157 1.77 21.68 -11.90
C THR A 157 0.61 22.33 -11.13
N MET A 158 0.15 23.48 -11.60
CA MET A 158 -0.96 24.19 -10.97
C MET A 158 -2.24 23.34 -11.00
N GLU A 159 -2.47 22.64 -12.10
CA GLU A 159 -3.60 21.74 -12.33
C GLU A 159 -3.54 20.54 -11.37
N GLN A 160 -2.38 19.92 -11.18
CA GLN A 160 -2.19 18.84 -10.19
C GLN A 160 -2.45 19.32 -8.76
N ARG A 161 -2.01 20.54 -8.41
CA ARG A 161 -2.28 21.15 -7.10
C ARG A 161 -3.77 21.42 -6.93
N GLN A 162 -4.43 21.99 -7.93
CA GLN A 162 -5.88 22.24 -7.92
C GLN A 162 -6.68 20.95 -7.76
N LEU A 163 -6.32 19.89 -8.51
CA LEU A 163 -6.95 18.59 -8.40
C LEU A 163 -6.84 18.01 -6.99
N SER A 164 -5.65 18.11 -6.37
CA SER A 164 -5.42 17.68 -4.98
C SER A 164 -6.32 18.45 -3.98
N GLU A 165 -6.39 19.77 -4.13
CA GLU A 165 -7.25 20.62 -3.29
C GLU A 165 -8.75 20.32 -3.49
N TYR A 166 -9.20 20.09 -4.73
CA TYR A 166 -10.60 19.74 -5.01
C TYR A 166 -10.97 18.36 -4.45
N LYS A 167 -10.09 17.36 -4.59
CA LYS A 167 -10.28 16.03 -3.96
C LYS A 167 -10.36 16.16 -2.43
N SER A 168 -9.52 17.00 -1.82
CA SER A 168 -9.53 17.30 -0.38
C SER A 168 -10.84 17.98 0.05
N ALA A 169 -11.24 19.04 -0.66
CA ALA A 169 -12.49 19.77 -0.40
C ALA A 169 -13.73 18.89 -0.54
N LEU A 170 -13.78 18.03 -1.58
CA LEU A 170 -14.87 17.08 -1.80
C LEU A 170 -15.01 16.09 -0.63
N SER A 171 -13.89 15.53 -0.16
CA SER A 171 -13.87 14.64 1.00
C SER A 171 -14.32 15.35 2.29
N ALA A 172 -13.92 16.61 2.49
CA ALA A 172 -14.38 17.42 3.61
C ALA A 172 -15.90 17.70 3.53
N ALA A 173 -16.41 18.07 2.36
CA ALA A 173 -17.83 18.36 2.14
C ALA A 173 -18.72 17.13 2.38
N ARG A 174 -18.33 15.95 1.87
CA ARG A 174 -19.07 14.69 2.11
C ARG A 174 -19.09 14.29 3.59
N ARG A 175 -17.96 14.47 4.30
CA ARG A 175 -17.89 14.23 5.75
C ARG A 175 -18.78 15.19 6.53
N LEU A 176 -18.78 16.47 6.17
CA LEU A 176 -19.66 17.46 6.80
C LEU A 176 -21.13 17.12 6.55
N GLN A 177 -21.52 16.81 5.31
CA GLN A 177 -22.90 16.39 4.98
C GLN A 177 -23.34 15.19 5.82
N SER A 178 -22.47 14.19 5.96
CA SER A 178 -22.75 13.01 6.80
C SER A 178 -22.94 13.39 8.27
N ALA A 179 -22.11 14.29 8.80
CA ALA A 179 -22.22 14.77 10.18
C ALA A 179 -23.49 15.60 10.42
N LEU A 180 -23.88 16.42 9.44
CA LEU A 180 -25.11 17.22 9.49
C LEU A 180 -26.38 16.34 9.51
N GLY A 181 -26.33 15.13 8.94
CA GLY A 181 -27.42 14.16 9.01
C GLY A 181 -27.76 13.67 10.43
N PHE A 182 -26.92 13.96 11.42
CA PHE A 182 -27.17 13.66 12.83
C PHE A 182 -27.62 14.88 13.66
N LEU A 183 -27.85 16.03 13.01
CA LEU A 183 -28.32 17.22 13.73
C LEU A 183 -29.73 17.00 14.30
N PRO A 184 -29.99 17.41 15.55
CA PRO A 184 -31.32 17.33 16.14
C PRO A 184 -32.33 18.21 15.39
N ASP A 185 -33.61 17.82 15.43
CA ASP A 185 -34.72 18.46 14.70
C ASP A 185 -34.84 19.98 14.95
N GLU A 186 -34.39 20.46 16.11
CA GLU A 186 -34.34 21.88 16.46
C GLU A 186 -33.45 22.73 15.53
N PHE A 187 -32.58 22.09 14.74
CA PHE A 187 -31.72 22.72 13.74
C PHE A 187 -32.21 22.54 12.28
N GLU A 188 -33.33 21.84 12.03
CA GLU A 188 -33.83 21.57 10.67
C GLU A 188 -34.09 22.85 9.85
N GLY A 189 -34.51 23.94 10.51
CA GLY A 189 -34.75 25.24 9.87
C GLY A 189 -33.48 25.95 9.35
N ARG A 190 -32.29 25.40 9.59
CA ARG A 190 -30.99 25.92 9.11
C ARG A 190 -30.29 24.95 8.15
N GLN A 191 -31.05 24.13 7.43
CA GLN A 191 -30.54 23.13 6.50
C GLN A 191 -29.48 23.72 5.56
N LEU A 192 -28.22 23.38 5.83
CA LEU A 192 -27.09 23.62 4.93
C LEU A 192 -27.09 22.51 3.89
N ASP A 193 -27.68 22.78 2.72
CA ASP A 193 -27.61 21.85 1.60
C ASP A 193 -26.23 21.93 0.94
N LEU A 194 -25.43 20.87 1.13
CA LEU A 194 -24.11 20.73 0.54
C LEU A 194 -24.13 19.97 -0.79
N ALA A 195 -25.27 19.42 -1.23
CA ALA A 195 -25.35 18.63 -2.45
C ALA A 195 -24.91 19.41 -3.70
N PRO A 196 -25.28 20.70 -3.90
CA PRO A 196 -24.80 21.47 -5.04
C PRO A 196 -23.29 21.67 -5.02
N LEU A 197 -22.70 21.94 -3.85
CA LEU A 197 -21.26 22.10 -3.71
C LEU A 197 -20.51 20.80 -3.98
N ILE A 198 -21.00 19.68 -3.44
CA ILE A 198 -20.44 18.35 -3.68
C ILE A 198 -20.46 18.03 -5.18
N SER A 199 -21.57 18.28 -5.87
CA SER A 199 -21.68 18.05 -7.31
C SER A 199 -20.73 18.93 -8.12
N SER A 200 -20.58 20.21 -7.77
CA SER A 200 -19.61 21.11 -8.42
C SER A 200 -18.17 20.65 -8.21
N LEU A 201 -17.83 20.14 -7.02
CA LEU A 201 -16.50 19.60 -6.72
C LEU A 201 -16.24 18.29 -7.46
N GLU A 202 -17.24 17.42 -7.61
CA GLU A 202 -17.15 16.19 -8.41
C GLU A 202 -16.84 16.51 -9.88
N GLN A 203 -17.57 17.46 -10.48
CA GLN A 203 -17.33 17.90 -11.85
C GLN A 203 -15.94 18.51 -12.03
N ALA A 204 -15.51 19.36 -11.10
CA ALA A 204 -14.18 19.98 -11.15
C ALA A 204 -13.05 18.93 -11.05
N VAL A 205 -13.24 17.88 -10.24
CA VAL A 205 -12.30 16.76 -10.16
C VAL A 205 -12.28 15.96 -11.47
N GLU A 206 -13.44 15.64 -12.04
CA GLU A 206 -13.56 14.85 -13.27
C GLU A 206 -12.91 15.55 -14.47
N LEU A 207 -13.10 16.87 -14.60
CA LEU A 207 -12.47 17.67 -15.67
C LEU A 207 -10.95 17.62 -15.60
N LEU A 208 -10.37 17.82 -14.41
CA LEU A 208 -8.92 17.83 -14.22
C LEU A 208 -8.29 16.43 -14.25
N ASP A 209 -8.99 15.37 -13.82
CA ASP A 209 -8.52 13.98 -13.97
C ASP A 209 -8.44 13.60 -15.46
N THR A 210 -9.47 13.94 -16.24
CA THR A 210 -9.54 13.63 -17.68
C THR A 210 -8.45 14.35 -18.47
N GLU A 211 -8.20 15.62 -18.15
CA GLU A 211 -7.12 16.39 -18.77
C GLU A 211 -5.73 15.80 -18.44
N GLN A 212 -5.54 15.21 -17.25
CA GLN A 212 -4.28 14.55 -16.89
C GLN A 212 -4.08 13.22 -17.61
N GLU A 213 -5.12 12.40 -17.79
CA GLU A 213 -5.02 11.14 -18.55
C GLU A 213 -4.61 11.38 -20.01
N LEU A 214 -5.13 12.44 -20.64
CA LEU A 214 -4.81 12.83 -22.02
C LEU A 214 -3.38 13.37 -22.22
N ILE A 215 -2.71 13.83 -21.16
CA ILE A 215 -1.33 14.36 -21.22
C ILE A 215 -0.30 13.22 -21.06
N VAL A 216 -0.72 12.06 -20.55
CA VAL A 216 0.15 10.92 -20.23
C VAL A 216 0.17 9.84 -21.34
N GLU A 217 -0.77 9.90 -22.30
CA GLU A 217 -0.77 9.09 -23.55
C GLU A 217 0.08 9.70 -24.68
#